data_AF-A0A2Z6R4S0-F1
#
_entry.id   AF-A0A2Z6R4S0-F1
#
_cell.length_a   1.000
_cell.length_b   1.000
_cell.length_c   1.000
_cell.angle_alpha   90.00
_cell.angle_beta   90.00
_cell.angle_gamma   90.00
#
_symmetry.space_group_name_H-M   'P 1'
#
loop_
_entity.id
_entity.type
_entity.pdbx_description
1 polymer ?
#
loop_
_entity_poly.entity_id
_entity_poly.type
_entity_poly.pdbx_seq_one_letter_code
_entity_poly.pdbx_strand_id
1 'polypeptide(L)'
;MKWSTDRINYFIERRNSNLSNNQNRMLNSLLNRKSHHITLDRLICTPQGSDTPVYITKPQTIVEQARLHFQTHAGSTSSAIYNSIEDLSEP
;
A
#
# COMPACT_ATOMS: atom_id res chain seq x y z
N MET A 1 -7.19 -17.48 -31.43
CA MET A 1 -6.18 -16.42 -31.21
C MET A 1 -4.83 -17.07 -31.02
N LYS A 2 -3.84 -16.79 -31.87
CA LYS A 2 -2.46 -17.28 -31.70
C LYS A 2 -1.66 -16.16 -31.02
N TRP A 3 -1.24 -16.37 -29.78
CA TRP A 3 -0.40 -15.42 -29.07
C TRP A 3 0.98 -15.40 -29.72
N SER A 4 1.57 -14.23 -29.97
CA SER A 4 2.95 -14.16 -30.45
C SER A 4 3.90 -14.48 -29.32
N THR A 5 4.92 -15.29 -29.59
CA THR A 5 5.99 -15.62 -28.64
C THR A 5 6.62 -14.36 -28.05
N ASP A 6 6.76 -13.31 -28.87
CA ASP A 6 7.26 -12.00 -28.44
C ASP A 6 6.43 -11.37 -27.33
N ARG A 7 5.10 -11.50 -27.42
CA ARG A 7 4.19 -10.95 -26.42
C ARG A 7 4.27 -11.72 -25.11
N ILE A 8 4.45 -13.04 -25.18
CA ILE A 8 4.66 -13.88 -24.00
C ILE A 8 5.98 -13.48 -23.32
N ASN A 9 7.07 -13.39 -24.09
CA ASN A 9 8.39 -12.99 -23.59
C ASN A 9 8.36 -11.60 -22.95
N TYR A 10 7.70 -10.64 -23.60
CA TYR A 10 7.52 -9.29 -23.05
C TYR A 10 6.89 -9.30 -21.65
N PHE A 11 5.83 -10.09 -21.44
CA PHE A 11 5.18 -10.15 -20.12
C PHE A 11 6.01 -10.90 -19.08
N ILE A 12 6.84 -11.86 -19.48
CA ILE A 12 7.80 -12.55 -18.59
C ILE A 12 8.87 -11.56 -18.12
N GLU A 13 9.55 -10.89 -19.06
CA GLU A 13 10.60 -9.91 -18.74
C GLU A 13 10.05 -8.76 -17.89
N ARG A 14 8.87 -8.25 -18.22
CA ARG A 14 8.21 -7.21 -17.45
C ARG A 14 7.88 -7.66 -16.04
N ARG A 15 7.47 -8.92 -15.83
CA ARG A 15 7.26 -9.46 -14.46
C ARG A 15 8.57 -9.56 -13.69
N ASN A 16 9.64 -10.07 -14.31
CA ASN A 16 10.95 -10.17 -13.68
C ASN A 16 11.47 -8.79 -13.26
N SER A 17 11.33 -7.79 -14.13
CA SER A 17 11.67 -6.40 -13.78
C SER A 17 10.82 -5.86 -12.63
N ASN A 18 9.51 -6.16 -12.59
CA ASN A 18 8.68 -5.72 -11.47
C ASN A 18 9.04 -6.42 -10.16
N LEU A 19 9.51 -7.67 -10.17
CA LEU A 19 9.94 -8.37 -8.95
C LEU A 19 11.08 -7.64 -8.24
N SER A 20 12.04 -7.11 -8.98
CA SER A 20 13.18 -6.37 -8.41
C SER A 20 12.87 -4.89 -8.18
N ASN A 21 12.17 -4.24 -9.12
CA ASN A 21 12.10 -2.78 -9.17
C ASN A 21 10.75 -2.20 -8.75
N ASN A 22 9.66 -2.98 -8.81
CA ASN A 22 8.31 -2.49 -8.51
C ASN A 22 7.36 -3.62 -8.12
N GLN A 23 7.61 -4.20 -6.94
CA GLN A 23 6.90 -5.38 -6.43
C GLN A 23 5.40 -5.15 -6.32
N ASN A 24 5.00 -3.94 -5.94
CA ASN A 24 3.59 -3.55 -5.80
C ASN A 24 2.85 -3.64 -7.14
N ARG A 25 3.46 -3.20 -8.25
CA ARG A 25 2.87 -3.35 -9.59
C ARG A 25 2.71 -4.81 -10.00
N MET A 26 3.66 -5.67 -9.64
CA MET A 26 3.54 -7.11 -9.89
C MET A 26 2.36 -7.71 -9.13
N LEU A 27 2.29 -7.44 -7.82
CA LEU A 27 1.24 -7.94 -6.95
C LEU A 27 -0.16 -7.51 -7.43
N ASN A 28 -0.31 -6.24 -7.79
CA ASN A 28 -1.59 -5.73 -8.31
C ASN A 28 -2.00 -6.42 -9.62
N SER A 29 -1.03 -6.72 -10.50
CA SER A 29 -1.30 -7.46 -11.74
C SER A 29 -1.68 -8.92 -11.51
N LEU A 30 -1.08 -9.60 -10.52
CA LEU A 30 -1.39 -11.00 -10.21
C LEU A 30 -2.77 -11.14 -9.58
N LEU A 31 -3.09 -10.26 -8.64
CA LEU A 31 -4.35 -10.27 -7.90
C LEU A 31 -5.50 -9.60 -8.67
N ASN A 32 -5.24 -9.16 -9.91
CA ASN A 32 -6.16 -8.37 -10.73
C ASN A 32 -6.75 -7.16 -9.95
N ARG A 33 -5.96 -6.59 -9.04
CA ARG A 33 -6.37 -5.46 -8.21
C ARG A 33 -6.31 -4.21 -9.06
N LYS A 34 -7.43 -3.49 -9.14
CA LYS A 34 -7.42 -2.12 -9.67
C LYS A 34 -6.57 -1.27 -8.73
N SER A 35 -5.68 -0.46 -9.29
CA SER A 35 -4.99 0.56 -8.50
C SER A 35 -6.04 1.59 -8.06
N HIS A 36 -6.21 1.73 -6.75
CA HIS A 36 -7.05 2.77 -6.18
C HIS A 36 -6.12 3.88 -5.70
N HIS A 37 -6.41 5.12 -6.09
CA HIS A 37 -5.72 6.29 -5.59
C HIS A 37 -6.68 7.06 -4.68
N ILE A 38 -6.24 7.35 -3.46
CA ILE A 38 -6.95 8.24 -2.54
C ILE A 38 -6.17 9.55 -2.52
N THR A 39 -6.81 10.64 -2.97
CA THR A 39 -6.27 11.98 -2.80
C THR A 39 -6.77 12.53 -1.47
N LEU A 40 -5.85 12.91 -0.57
CA LEU A 40 -6.18 13.51 0.71
C LEU A 40 -6.02 15.04 0.60
N ASP A 41 -7.14 15.75 0.48
CA ASP A 41 -7.13 17.22 0.39
C ASP A 41 -7.28 17.91 1.75
N ARG A 42 -7.85 17.21 2.74
CA ARG A 42 -8.11 17.73 4.09
C ARG A 42 -8.06 16.61 5.12
N LEU A 43 -7.55 16.89 6.31
CA LEU A 43 -7.63 16.01 7.48
C LEU A 43 -8.35 16.74 8.62
N ILE A 44 -9.08 15.99 9.43
CA ILE A 44 -9.68 16.47 10.68
C ILE A 44 -8.88 15.86 11.83
N CYS A 45 -8.35 16.70 12.71
CA CYS A 45 -7.67 16.25 13.92
C CYS A 45 -8.22 16.98 15.14
N THR A 46 -8.35 16.28 16.26
CA THR A 46 -8.60 16.86 17.57
C THR A 46 -7.27 16.95 18.31
N PRO A 47 -6.70 18.16 18.51
CA PRO A 47 -5.47 18.32 19.27
C PRO A 47 -5.67 17.81 20.70
N GLN A 48 -4.62 17.21 21.30
CA GLN A 48 -4.68 16.79 22.70
C GLN A 48 -5.02 17.99 23.60
N GLY A 49 -6.10 17.89 24.37
CA GLY A 49 -6.58 18.94 25.27
C GLY A 49 -7.53 19.96 24.64
N SER A 50 -7.95 19.76 23.39
CA SER A 50 -8.95 20.59 22.71
C SER A 50 -10.14 19.73 22.26
N ASP A 51 -11.35 20.14 22.67
CA ASP A 51 -12.61 19.52 22.21
C ASP A 51 -13.03 20.01 20.82
N THR A 52 -12.27 20.91 20.21
CA THR A 52 -12.60 21.48 18.90
C THR A 52 -11.81 20.80 17.79
N PRO A 53 -12.48 20.23 16.77
CA PRO A 53 -11.82 19.65 15.62
C PRO A 53 -11.17 20.74 14.75
N VAL A 54 -9.92 20.51 14.35
CA VAL A 54 -9.15 21.39 13.47
C VAL A 54 -9.00 20.75 12.10
N TYR A 55 -9.22 21.54 11.05
CA TYR A 55 -9.03 21.13 9.67
C TYR A 55 -7.61 21.43 9.20
N ILE A 56 -6.86 20.40 8.85
CA ILE A 56 -5.54 20.51 8.21
C ILE A 56 -5.76 20.49 6.69
N THR A 57 -5.35 21.56 6.01
CA THR A 57 -5.45 21.71 4.54
C THR A 57 -4.10 21.87 3.87
N LYS A 58 -3.02 22.08 4.64
CA LYS A 58 -1.67 22.28 4.10
C LYS A 58 -1.13 20.94 3.57
N PRO A 59 -0.75 20.82 2.28
CA PRO A 59 -0.34 19.55 1.69
C PRO A 59 0.82 18.86 2.43
N GLN A 60 1.84 19.62 2.83
CA GLN A 60 2.99 19.08 3.57
C GLN A 60 2.58 18.49 4.92
N THR A 61 1.67 19.16 5.63
CA THR A 61 1.15 18.69 6.92
C THR A 61 0.26 17.46 6.75
N ILE A 62 -0.55 17.42 5.69
CA ILE A 62 -1.39 16.25 5.37
C ILE A 62 -0.50 15.03 5.09
N VAL A 63 0.54 15.18 4.27
CA VAL A 63 1.47 14.08 3.97
C VAL A 63 2.13 13.55 5.23
N GLU A 64 2.62 14.42 6.11
CA GLU A 64 3.27 13.98 7.35
C GLU A 64 2.31 13.28 8.30
N GLN A 65 1.11 13.82 8.48
CA GLN A 65 0.10 13.20 9.35
C GLN A 65 -0.43 11.88 8.77
N ALA A 66 -0.60 11.79 7.45
CA ALA A 66 -0.96 10.54 6.79
C ALA A 66 0.16 9.51 6.95
N ARG A 67 1.43 9.89 6.74
CA ARG A 67 2.58 9.02 6.93
C ARG A 67 2.64 8.48 8.36
N LEU A 68 2.50 9.36 9.36
CA LEU A 68 2.46 8.98 10.76
C LEU A 68 1.32 8.00 11.04
N HIS A 69 0.10 8.31 10.59
CA HIS A 69 -1.07 7.44 10.76
C HIS A 69 -0.85 6.04 10.15
N PHE A 70 -0.32 5.94 8.94
CA PHE A 70 -0.06 4.65 8.32
C PHE A 70 1.03 3.85 9.06
N GLN A 71 2.03 4.51 9.64
CA GLN A 71 3.07 3.87 10.44
C GLN A 71 2.57 3.40 11.81
N THR A 72 1.73 4.21 12.48
CA THR A 72 1.31 3.95 13.87
C THR A 72 -0.01 3.18 13.98
N HIS A 73 -0.90 3.28 12.99
CA HIS A 73 -2.28 2.76 13.09
C HIS A 73 -2.66 1.79 11.96
N ALA A 74 -2.11 1.94 10.75
CA ALA A 74 -2.44 1.06 9.62
C ALA A 74 -1.58 -0.22 9.56
N GLY A 75 -0.75 -0.47 10.57
CA GLY A 75 -0.03 -1.73 10.73
C GLY A 75 1.48 -1.57 10.87
N SER A 76 1.94 -1.15 12.04
CA SER A 76 3.02 -1.91 12.69
C SER A 76 2.39 -3.08 13.44
N THR A 77 1.70 -3.97 12.72
CA THR A 77 1.35 -5.30 13.23
C THR A 77 2.53 -6.22 13.00
N SER A 78 3.63 -5.99 13.68
CA SER A 78 4.61 -7.04 13.93
C SER A 78 4.81 -7.18 15.44
N SER A 79 3.73 -7.48 16.16
CA SER A 79 3.85 -8.23 17.41
C SER A 79 3.75 -9.74 17.17
N ALA A 80 3.36 -10.18 15.96
CA ALA A 80 3.47 -11.57 15.56
C ALA A 80 4.74 -11.74 14.73
N ILE A 81 5.77 -12.25 15.38
CA ILE A 81 6.94 -12.81 14.70
C ILE A 81 6.51 -14.17 14.18
N TYR A 82 6.25 -14.29 12.88
CA TYR A 82 5.97 -15.55 12.23
C TYR A 82 7.32 -16.18 11.82
N ASN A 83 7.68 -17.29 12.45
CA ASN A 83 8.94 -17.98 12.19
C ASN A 83 8.76 -19.17 11.24
N SER A 84 7.53 -19.66 11.06
CA SER A 84 7.20 -20.77 10.15
C SER A 84 5.79 -20.66 9.54
N ILE A 85 5.54 -21.47 8.51
CA ILE A 85 4.27 -21.52 7.76
C ILE A 85 3.08 -21.97 8.63
N GLU A 86 3.36 -22.78 9.66
CA GLU A 86 2.39 -23.27 10.63
C GLU A 86 1.90 -22.16 11.58
N ASP A 87 2.57 -21.01 11.64
CA ASP A 87 2.16 -19.88 12.48
C ASP A 87 1.00 -19.08 11.86
N LEU A 88 0.54 -19.43 10.66
CA LEU A 88 -0.58 -18.79 10.00
C LEU A 88 -1.91 -19.39 10.49
N SER A 89 -2.83 -18.53 10.94
CA SER A 89 -4.20 -18.94 11.24
C SER A 89 -4.86 -19.52 9.98
N GLU A 90 -5.50 -20.68 10.11
CA GLU A 90 -6.30 -21.27 9.03
C GLU A 90 -7.44 -20.33 8.59
N PRO A 91 -7.84 -20.37 7.30
CA PRO A 91 -8.80 -19.45 6.70
C PRO A 91 -10.21 -19.48 7.31
#